data_AF-A0ABD3H0T9-F1
#
_entry.id   AF-A0ABD3H0T9-F1
#
_cell.length_a   1.000
_cell.length_b   1.000
_cell.length_c   1.000
_cell.angle_alpha   90.00
_cell.angle_beta   90.00
_cell.angle_gamma   90.00
#
_symmetry.space_group_name_H-M   'P 1'
#
loop_
_entity.id
_entity.type
_entity.pdbx_description
1 polymer ?
#
loop_
_entity_poly.entity_id
_entity_poly.type
_entity_poly.pdbx_seq_one_letter_code
_entity_poly.pdbx_strand_id
1 'polypeptide(L)'
;MVNYTNRVMEVLESYMGHEIAWQDRQERAHTAAHFVSLGFPGCVGLIDDTLVKLSQRPRDDGETYFDRKSNYSLNVQVVYDENKRVIYFFAELEGEDEFRPSPHGVREHNRRGIQRRQEIQDLCLEINRMPCGLLSQ
;
A
#
# COMPACT_ATOMS: atom_id res chain seq x y z
N MET A 1 17.62 -6.01 8.86
CA MET A 1 16.90 -4.95 8.13
C MET A 1 17.65 -4.63 6.84
N VAL A 2 17.09 -5.10 5.73
CA VAL A 2 17.75 -5.16 4.42
C VAL A 2 17.72 -3.78 3.77
N ASN A 3 18.88 -3.29 3.35
CA ASN A 3 19.11 -1.96 2.74
C ASN A 3 18.18 -1.62 1.53
N TYR A 4 17.51 -2.59 0.92
CA TYR A 4 16.73 -2.38 -0.31
C TYR A 4 15.26 -2.05 -0.08
N THR A 5 14.61 -2.64 0.92
CA THR A 5 13.22 -2.28 1.28
C THR A 5 13.19 -0.90 1.94
N ASN A 6 14.15 -0.61 2.81
CA ASN A 6 14.33 0.72 3.41
C ASN A 6 14.49 1.80 2.35
N ARG A 7 15.29 1.57 1.30
CA ARG A 7 15.44 2.55 0.21
C ARG A 7 14.15 2.84 -0.53
N VAL A 8 13.27 1.84 -0.72
CA VAL A 8 11.95 2.06 -1.31
C VAL A 8 11.09 2.90 -0.35
N MET A 9 11.09 2.56 0.93
CA MET A 9 10.36 3.32 1.95
C MET A 9 10.87 4.75 2.08
N GLU A 10 12.17 4.97 2.22
CA GLU A 10 12.80 6.29 2.28
C GLU A 10 12.42 7.15 1.06
N VAL A 11 12.38 6.55 -0.14
CA VAL A 11 11.96 7.26 -1.34
C VAL A 11 10.47 7.60 -1.27
N LEU A 12 9.60 6.65 -0.94
CA LEU A 12 8.15 6.90 -0.87
C LEU A 12 7.81 7.91 0.24
N GLU A 13 8.45 7.81 1.40
CA GLU A 13 8.35 8.75 2.51
C GLU A 13 8.88 10.13 2.12
N SER A 14 9.91 10.23 1.27
CA SER A 14 10.40 11.53 0.80
C SER A 14 9.38 12.31 -0.06
N TYR A 15 8.42 11.63 -0.66
CA TYR A 15 7.30 12.25 -1.39
C TYR A 15 6.12 12.61 -0.48
N MET A 16 6.08 12.09 0.76
CA MET A 16 4.99 12.38 1.70
C MET A 16 5.05 13.83 2.18
N GLY A 17 3.88 14.49 2.23
CA GLY A 17 3.76 15.88 2.66
C GLY A 17 4.17 16.92 1.62
N HIS A 18 4.73 16.48 0.49
CA HIS A 18 5.08 17.33 -0.65
C HIS A 18 4.21 17.00 -1.87
N GLU A 19 4.47 15.86 -2.53
CA GLU A 19 3.72 15.41 -3.71
C GLU A 19 2.59 14.45 -3.36
N ILE A 20 2.75 13.65 -2.31
CA ILE A 20 1.74 12.71 -1.82
C ILE A 20 1.19 13.27 -0.52
N ALA A 21 -0.04 13.76 -0.58
CA ALA A 21 -0.73 14.30 0.56
C ALA A 21 -2.18 13.82 0.56
N TRP A 22 -2.66 13.49 1.75
CA TRP A 22 -4.07 13.16 1.91
C TRP A 22 -4.93 14.40 1.69
N GLN A 23 -6.02 14.19 0.97
CA GLN A 23 -6.92 15.26 0.58
C GLN A 23 -7.56 15.97 1.77
N ASP A 24 -7.69 17.29 1.63
CA ASP A 24 -8.49 18.10 2.53
C ASP A 24 -10.01 17.87 2.33
N ARG A 25 -10.83 18.61 3.07
CA ARG A 25 -12.28 18.42 3.07
C ARG A 25 -12.89 18.83 1.73
N GLN A 26 -12.36 19.89 1.14
CA GLN A 26 -12.84 20.44 -0.12
C GLN A 26 -12.42 19.54 -1.28
N GLU A 27 -11.16 19.11 -1.30
CA GLU A 27 -10.63 18.16 -2.28
C GLU A 27 -11.42 16.85 -2.26
N ARG A 28 -11.66 16.27 -1.08
CA ARG A 28 -12.50 15.06 -0.96
C ARG A 28 -13.92 15.25 -1.48
N ALA A 29 -14.53 16.41 -1.21
CA ALA A 29 -15.87 16.70 -1.71
C ALA A 29 -15.88 16.81 -3.25
N HIS A 30 -14.82 17.38 -3.84
CA HIS A 30 -14.66 17.46 -5.29
C HIS A 30 -14.48 16.06 -5.90
N THR A 31 -13.60 15.23 -5.33
CA THR A 31 -13.38 13.84 -5.76
C THR A 31 -14.67 13.01 -5.64
N ALA A 32 -15.38 13.12 -4.52
CA ALA A 32 -16.67 12.47 -4.33
C ALA A 32 -17.72 12.90 -5.37
N ALA A 33 -17.79 14.20 -5.68
CA ALA A 33 -18.70 14.69 -6.71
C ALA A 33 -18.33 14.16 -8.11
N HIS A 34 -17.04 14.05 -8.43
CA HIS A 34 -16.58 13.46 -9.68
C HIS A 34 -17.04 12.00 -9.80
N PHE A 35 -16.79 11.20 -8.77
CA PHE A 35 -17.11 9.77 -8.77
C PHE A 35 -18.61 9.45 -8.72
N VAL A 36 -19.47 10.37 -8.28
CA VAL A 36 -20.94 10.23 -8.45
C VAL A 36 -21.30 10.00 -9.91
N SER A 37 -20.68 10.74 -10.85
CA SER A 37 -20.96 10.58 -12.28
C SER A 37 -20.53 9.22 -12.85
N LEU A 38 -19.62 8.53 -12.16
CA LEU A 38 -19.12 7.20 -12.50
C LEU A 38 -19.88 6.07 -11.78
N GLY A 39 -20.89 6.40 -10.97
CA GLY A 39 -21.70 5.43 -10.22
C GLY A 39 -21.15 5.07 -8.84
N PHE A 40 -20.19 5.83 -8.32
CA PHE A 40 -19.55 5.60 -7.01
C PHE A 40 -19.79 6.78 -6.06
N PRO A 41 -21.02 6.97 -5.54
CA PRO A 41 -21.34 8.09 -4.66
C PRO A 41 -20.56 8.02 -3.34
N GLY A 42 -19.97 9.15 -2.94
CA GLY A 42 -19.18 9.25 -1.71
C GLY A 42 -17.76 8.67 -1.79
N CYS A 43 -17.33 8.20 -2.97
CA CYS A 43 -15.98 7.71 -3.20
C CYS A 43 -14.98 8.85 -3.22
N VAL A 44 -13.98 8.83 -2.34
CA VAL A 44 -12.96 9.89 -2.22
C VAL A 44 -11.61 9.48 -2.81
N GLY A 45 -11.56 8.38 -3.55
CA GLY A 45 -10.34 7.86 -4.16
C GLY A 45 -10.46 6.38 -4.52
N LEU A 46 -9.56 5.92 -5.37
CA LEU A 46 -9.49 4.52 -5.81
C LEU A 46 -8.21 3.88 -5.26
N ILE A 47 -8.29 2.58 -4.96
CA ILE A 47 -7.17 1.78 -4.47
C ILE A 47 -6.67 0.88 -5.60
N ASP A 48 -5.36 0.83 -5.81
CA ASP A 48 -4.70 -0.13 -6.69
C ASP A 48 -3.49 -0.77 -6.02
N ASP A 49 -3.26 -2.06 -6.31
CA ASP A 49 -2.09 -2.81 -5.86
C ASP A 49 -0.98 -2.70 -6.93
N THR A 50 0.16 -2.14 -6.56
CA THR A 50 1.35 -2.09 -7.41
C THR A 50 2.50 -2.91 -6.85
N LEU A 51 3.35 -3.44 -7.75
CA LEU A 51 4.55 -4.20 -7.40
C LEU A 51 5.78 -3.36 -7.71
N VAL A 52 6.49 -2.93 -6.67
CA VAL A 52 7.76 -2.22 -6.80
C VAL A 52 8.89 -3.25 -6.89
N LYS A 53 9.47 -3.41 -8.08
CA LYS A 53 10.56 -4.34 -8.29
C LYS A 53 11.80 -3.95 -7.48
N LEU A 54 12.32 -4.90 -6.73
CA LEU A 54 13.59 -4.83 -6.05
C LEU A 54 14.72 -5.25 -6.99
N SER A 55 15.84 -4.55 -6.94
CA SER A 55 17.01 -4.86 -7.77
C SER A 55 17.67 -6.20 -7.39
N GLN A 56 17.43 -6.68 -6.18
CA GLN A 56 18.06 -7.86 -5.62
C GLN A 56 17.10 -8.58 -4.67
N ARG A 57 17.31 -9.89 -4.48
CA ARG A 57 16.64 -10.68 -3.44
C ARG A 57 16.94 -10.10 -2.06
N PRO A 58 15.93 -9.80 -1.23
CA PRO A 58 16.17 -9.45 0.16
C PRO A 58 16.94 -10.56 0.91
N ARG A 59 17.83 -10.15 1.81
CA ARG A 59 18.65 -11.08 2.60
C ARG A 59 17.77 -11.92 3.53
N ASP A 60 16.88 -11.23 4.23
CA ASP A 60 15.94 -11.79 5.18
C ASP A 60 14.63 -12.13 4.43
N ASP A 61 14.12 -13.35 4.58
CA ASP A 61 12.87 -13.85 3.98
C ASP A 61 12.66 -13.59 2.48
N GLY A 62 13.73 -13.51 1.67
CA GLY A 62 13.65 -13.12 0.25
C GLY A 62 12.67 -13.91 -0.63
N GLU A 63 12.22 -15.10 -0.22
CA GLU A 63 11.18 -15.86 -0.92
C GLU A 63 9.79 -15.20 -0.84
N THR A 64 9.48 -14.46 0.22
CA THR A 64 8.18 -13.76 0.38
C THR A 64 8.04 -12.60 -0.59
N TYR A 65 9.17 -12.07 -1.08
CA TYR A 65 9.22 -11.02 -2.08
C TYR A 65 9.20 -11.57 -3.50
N PHE A 66 9.23 -12.89 -3.70
CA PHE A 66 9.26 -13.48 -5.04
C PHE A 66 7.86 -13.51 -5.66
N ASP A 67 7.64 -12.63 -6.64
CA ASP A 67 6.34 -12.45 -7.26
C ASP A 67 6.01 -13.49 -8.35
N ARG A 68 4.75 -13.52 -8.79
CA ARG A 68 4.26 -14.43 -9.84
C ARG A 68 4.92 -14.21 -11.20
N LYS A 69 5.62 -13.08 -11.40
CA LYS A 69 6.35 -12.73 -12.62
C LYS A 69 7.85 -13.04 -12.49
N SER A 70 8.23 -13.82 -11.48
CA SER A 70 9.61 -14.24 -11.19
C SER A 70 10.56 -13.06 -10.92
N ASN A 71 10.09 -11.98 -10.30
CA ASN A 71 10.92 -10.89 -9.79
C ASN A 71 10.88 -10.87 -8.26
N TYR A 72 11.86 -10.22 -7.64
CA TYR A 72 11.73 -9.78 -6.25
C TYR A 72 11.02 -8.43 -6.24
N SER A 73 9.89 -8.32 -5.55
CA SER A 73 9.04 -7.13 -5.57
C SER A 73 8.40 -6.88 -4.20
N LEU A 74 8.19 -5.61 -3.88
CA LEU A 74 7.40 -5.15 -2.73
C LEU A 74 5.96 -4.88 -3.20
N ASN A 75 4.97 -5.37 -2.45
CA ASN A 75 3.59 -4.97 -2.67
C ASN A 75 3.34 -3.60 -2.02
N VAL A 76 2.87 -2.65 -2.83
CA VAL A 76 2.49 -1.31 -2.39
C VAL A 76 1.07 -1.06 -2.86
N GLN A 77 0.18 -0.76 -1.93
CA GLN A 77 -1.14 -0.24 -2.20
C GLN A 77 -1.06 1.28 -2.35
N VAL A 78 -1.70 1.82 -3.39
CA VAL A 78 -1.77 3.27 -3.61
C VAL A 78 -3.22 3.71 -3.64
N VAL A 79 -3.49 4.88 -3.07
CA VAL A 79 -4.76 5.59 -3.21
C VAL A 79 -4.55 6.73 -4.19
N TYR A 80 -5.44 6.88 -5.16
CA TYR A 80 -5.39 7.98 -6.12
C TYR A 80 -6.73 8.69 -6.33
N ASP A 81 -6.65 9.98 -6.67
CA ASP A 81 -7.79 10.86 -6.90
C ASP A 81 -8.36 10.77 -8.34
N GLU A 82 -9.35 11.58 -8.66
CA GLU A 82 -9.95 11.65 -10.00
C GLU A 82 -8.96 12.09 -11.09
N ASN A 83 -7.89 12.77 -10.71
CA ASN A 83 -6.81 13.21 -11.61
C ASN A 83 -5.68 12.19 -11.72
N LYS A 84 -5.85 10.98 -11.14
CA LYS A 84 -4.86 9.91 -11.08
C LYS A 84 -3.58 10.29 -10.32
N ARG A 85 -3.68 11.25 -9.40
CA ARG A 85 -2.58 11.63 -8.50
C ARG A 85 -2.59 10.69 -7.31
N VAL A 86 -1.42 10.18 -6.94
CA VAL A 86 -1.26 9.38 -5.72
C VAL A 86 -1.40 10.32 -4.53
N ILE A 87 -2.42 10.06 -3.70
CA ILE A 87 -2.73 10.85 -2.49
C ILE A 87 -2.37 10.11 -1.20
N TYR A 88 -2.09 8.81 -1.31
CA TYR A 88 -1.61 7.99 -0.20
C TYR A 88 -0.99 6.69 -0.74
N PHE A 89 -0.14 6.06 0.06
CA PHE A 89 0.31 4.70 -0.19
C PHE A 89 0.45 3.91 1.12
N PHE A 90 0.44 2.59 1.00
CA PHE A 90 0.74 1.65 2.06
C PHE A 90 1.66 0.57 1.48
N ALA A 91 2.77 0.28 2.14
CA ALA A 91 3.71 -0.75 1.70
C ALA A 91 3.74 -1.91 2.69
N GLU A 92 3.57 -3.13 2.19
CA GLU A 92 3.61 -4.34 3.03
C GLU A 92 5.08 -4.74 3.31
N LEU A 93 5.56 -4.42 4.51
CA LEU A 93 6.88 -4.85 4.99
C LEU A 93 6.73 -6.11 5.85
N GLU A 94 7.02 -7.28 5.29
CA GLU A 94 7.10 -8.51 6.08
C GLU A 94 8.51 -8.64 6.69
N GLY A 95 8.63 -8.65 8.02
CA GLY A 95 9.94 -8.84 8.68
C GLY A 95 10.07 -8.84 10.21
N GLU A 96 9.03 -8.56 11.01
CA GLU A 96 9.15 -8.53 12.50
C GLU A 96 8.21 -9.52 13.23
N ASP A 97 7.96 -10.70 12.67
CA ASP A 97 7.40 -11.81 13.46
C ASP A 97 8.15 -13.10 13.16
N GLU A 98 8.77 -13.64 14.21
CA GLU A 98 9.58 -14.86 14.28
C GLU A 98 8.94 -16.04 13.51
N PHE A 99 9.38 -16.31 12.26
CA PHE A 99 8.87 -17.44 11.46
C PHE A 99 9.88 -18.56 11.27
N ARG A 100 9.57 -19.74 11.82
CA ARG A 100 10.17 -21.03 11.46
C ARG A 100 9.57 -21.54 10.14
N PRO A 101 10.38 -21.98 9.16
CA PRO A 101 9.84 -22.50 7.91
C PRO A 101 9.12 -23.84 8.12
N SER A 102 7.87 -23.93 7.64
CA SER A 102 7.10 -25.18 7.56
C SER A 102 7.10 -25.72 6.12
N PRO A 103 7.26 -27.06 5.90
CA PRO A 103 7.32 -27.67 4.56
C PRO A 103 6.02 -27.57 3.73
N HIS A 104 4.94 -26.99 4.29
CA HIS A 104 3.65 -26.81 3.63
C HIS A 104 3.42 -25.38 3.09
N GLY A 105 4.51 -24.60 2.97
CA GLY A 105 4.54 -23.13 2.95
C GLY A 105 3.76 -22.33 1.89
N VAL A 106 3.34 -22.90 0.76
CA VAL A 106 2.68 -22.10 -0.30
C VAL A 106 1.22 -21.77 0.05
N ARG A 107 0.49 -22.71 0.68
CA ARG A 107 -0.95 -22.53 0.97
C ARG A 107 -1.21 -21.62 2.17
N GLU A 108 -0.39 -21.72 3.22
CA GLU A 108 -0.50 -20.86 4.41
C GLU A 108 0.02 -19.45 4.16
N HIS A 109 1.05 -19.28 3.33
CA HIS A 109 1.51 -17.96 2.91
C HIS A 109 0.43 -17.24 2.09
N ASN A 110 -0.27 -17.93 1.18
CA ASN A 110 -1.43 -17.37 0.49
C ASN A 110 -2.54 -16.93 1.46
N ARG A 111 -2.83 -17.71 2.51
CA ARG A 111 -3.86 -17.34 3.50
C ARG A 111 -3.44 -16.11 4.32
N ARG A 112 -2.18 -16.03 4.74
CA ARG A 112 -1.62 -14.87 5.46
C ARG A 112 -1.58 -13.62 4.58
N GLY A 113 -1.15 -13.72 3.33
CA GLY A 113 -1.19 -12.60 2.38
C GLY A 113 -2.60 -12.16 2.00
N ILE A 114 -3.60 -13.07 1.97
CA ILE A 114 -5.01 -12.69 1.81
C ILE A 114 -5.51 -11.94 3.06
N GLN A 115 -5.16 -12.42 4.25
CA GLN A 115 -5.57 -11.80 5.50
C GLN A 115 -4.94 -10.41 5.68
N ARG A 116 -3.64 -10.26 5.42
CA ARG A 116 -2.96 -8.95 5.43
C ARG A 116 -3.54 -7.98 4.40
N ARG A 117 -3.84 -8.44 3.17
CA ARG A 117 -4.55 -7.60 2.19
C ARG A 117 -5.89 -7.09 2.71
N GLN A 118 -6.65 -7.92 3.43
CA GLN A 118 -7.91 -7.50 4.04
C GLN A 118 -7.69 -6.48 5.16
N GLU A 119 -6.73 -6.73 6.05
CA GLU A 119 -6.37 -5.80 7.14
C GLU A 119 -5.93 -4.42 6.60
N ILE A 120 -5.19 -4.41 5.48
CA ILE A 120 -4.77 -3.17 4.81
C ILE A 120 -5.97 -2.48 4.15
N GLN A 121 -6.89 -3.22 3.53
CA GLN A 121 -8.13 -2.65 2.99
C GLN A 121 -8.99 -2.04 4.10
N ASP A 122 -9.05 -2.68 5.27
CA ASP A 122 -9.78 -2.17 6.44
C ASP A 122 -9.11 -0.89 6.99
N LEU A 123 -7.77 -0.85 7.05
CA LEU A 123 -7.01 0.37 7.37
C LEU A 123 -7.26 1.48 6.34
N CYS A 124 -7.33 1.15 5.05
CA CYS A 124 -7.68 2.11 4.00
C CYS A 124 -9.11 2.65 4.17
N LEU A 125 -10.06 1.81 4.61
CA LEU A 125 -11.42 2.24 4.97
C LEU A 125 -11.42 3.14 6.21
N GLU A 126 -10.52 2.90 7.17
CA GLU A 126 -10.33 3.80 8.32
C GLU A 126 -9.70 5.13 7.92
N ILE A 127 -8.70 5.13 7.03
CA ILE A 127 -8.08 6.33 6.47
C ILE A 127 -9.11 7.16 5.71
N ASN A 128 -10.02 6.52 4.97
CA ASN A 128 -11.16 7.20 4.32
C ASN A 128 -12.07 7.92 5.33
N ARG A 129 -12.10 7.47 6.59
CA ARG A 129 -12.85 8.10 7.68
C ARG A 129 -12.03 9.13 8.47
N MET A 130 -10.72 9.22 8.24
CA MET A 130 -9.86 10.17 8.95
C MET A 130 -10.16 11.63 8.55
N PRO A 131 -10.27 12.56 9.52
CA PRO A 131 -10.31 14.00 9.23
C PRO A 131 -9.00 14.48 8.60
N CYS A 132 -9.07 15.56 7.83
CA CYS A 132 -7.92 16.17 7.16
C CYS A 132 -6.82 16.51 8.18
N GLY A 133 -5.58 16.07 7.95
CA GLY A 133 -4.40 16.47 8.74
C GLY A 133 -3.91 15.51 9.82
N LEU A 134 -4.44 14.29 9.94
CA LEU A 134 -3.96 13.30 10.93
C LEU A 134 -2.79 12.41 10.46
N LEU A 135 -2.41 12.48 9.19
CA LEU A 135 -1.37 11.61 8.61
C LEU A 135 0.04 12.25 8.65
N SER A 136 0.23 13.29 9.47
CA SER A 136 1.52 13.98 9.64
C SER A 136 2.08 13.85 11.06
N GLN A 137 1.86 12.72 11.74
CA GLN A 137 2.49 12.42 13.03
C GLN A 137 3.33 11.16 12.94
#